data_AF-A0A1H6T224-F1
#
_entry.id   AF-A0A1H6T224-F1
#
_cell.length_a   1.000
_cell.length_b   1.000
_cell.length_c   1.000
_cell.angle_alpha   90.00
_cell.angle_beta   90.00
_cell.angle_gamma   90.00
#
_symmetry.space_group_name_H-M   'P 1'
#
loop_
_entity.id
_entity.type
_entity.pdbx_description
1 polymer ?
#
loop_
_entity_poly.entity_id
_entity_poly.type
_entity_poly.pdbx_seq_one_letter_code
_entity_poly.pdbx_strand_id
1 'polypeptide(L)'
;MEKNINILKEMLAKLPSSGPSDFVWTEIDRKLNEFPLKNALGQLPEFEPDEFVWESIENKASRSKLKNTNWWFAAAVLLVAGIGGLWISRENSAPGIAFSQELIDKRLQPQNEQITDEQYAKLKAYCEAETTVCSNQNFRRLQHEYETLQTAAEQLQQAMGEYNTEPELVRQFSVVEREKAEVLNEMAKMI
;
A
#
# COMPACT_ATOMS: atom_id res chain seq x y z
N MET A 1 -44.33 -9.63 3.83
CA MET A 1 -43.12 -9.62 4.69
C MET A 1 -42.84 -10.97 5.36
N GLU A 2 -43.83 -11.84 5.62
CA GLU A 2 -43.63 -13.12 6.35
C GLU A 2 -42.83 -14.19 5.59
N LYS A 3 -42.92 -14.24 4.25
CA LYS A 3 -42.18 -15.23 3.44
C LYS A 3 -40.66 -15.14 3.61
N ASN A 4 -40.11 -13.92 3.72
CA ASN A 4 -38.67 -13.72 3.86
C ASN A 4 -38.14 -14.21 5.20
N ILE A 5 -38.93 -14.09 6.28
CA ILE A 5 -38.52 -14.51 7.63
C ILE A 5 -38.35 -16.04 7.70
N ASN A 6 -39.25 -16.78 7.06
CA ASN A 6 -39.20 -18.24 7.06
C ASN A 6 -38.03 -18.77 6.22
N ILE A 7 -37.76 -18.14 5.08
CA ILE A 7 -36.61 -18.44 4.23
C ILE A 7 -35.30 -18.17 4.98
N LEU A 8 -35.20 -17.06 5.71
CA LEU A 8 -34.00 -16.72 6.47
C LEU A 8 -33.70 -17.75 7.55
N LYS A 9 -34.73 -18.18 8.29
CA LYS A 9 -34.61 -19.21 9.35
C LYS A 9 -34.19 -20.56 8.78
N GLU A 10 -34.74 -20.94 7.63
CA GLU A 10 -34.37 -22.19 6.94
C GLU A 10 -32.93 -22.17 6.44
N MET A 11 -32.45 -21.04 5.92
CA MET A 11 -31.06 -20.90 5.47
C MET A 11 -30.07 -20.87 6.63
N LEU A 12 -30.39 -20.19 7.73
CA LEU A 12 -29.57 -20.18 8.94
C LEU A 12 -29.39 -21.58 9.53
N ALA A 13 -30.44 -22.40 9.50
CA ALA A 13 -30.39 -23.79 9.96
C ALA A 13 -29.55 -24.71 9.06
N LYS A 14 -29.29 -24.32 7.80
CA LYS A 14 -28.49 -25.07 6.82
C LYS A 14 -27.02 -24.62 6.76
N LEU A 15 -26.62 -23.63 7.56
CA LEU A 15 -25.23 -23.19 7.59
C LEU A 15 -24.35 -24.29 8.20
N PRO A 16 -23.27 -24.71 7.51
CA PRO A 16 -22.33 -25.67 8.07
C PRO A 16 -21.65 -25.04 9.30
N SER A 17 -21.68 -25.74 10.43
CA SER A 17 -21.01 -25.34 11.68
C SER A 17 -19.50 -25.61 11.65
N SER A 18 -18.86 -25.34 10.52
CA SER A 18 -17.42 -25.55 10.35
C SER A 18 -16.66 -24.30 10.80
N GLY A 19 -16.55 -24.11 12.11
CA GLY A 19 -15.48 -23.32 12.69
C GLY A 19 -14.15 -24.09 12.57
N PRO A 20 -13.01 -23.42 12.40
CA PRO A 20 -11.71 -24.09 12.48
C PRO A 20 -11.57 -24.75 13.86
N SER A 21 -11.00 -25.97 13.90
CA SER A 21 -10.81 -26.71 15.15
C SER A 21 -9.96 -25.90 16.14
N ASP A 22 -10.21 -26.03 17.44
CA ASP A 22 -9.48 -25.33 18.51
C ASP A 22 -7.95 -25.47 18.44
N PHE A 23 -7.47 -26.55 17.83
CA PHE A 23 -6.06 -26.77 17.52
C PHE A 23 -5.46 -25.68 16.62
N VAL A 24 -6.21 -25.20 15.62
CA VAL A 24 -5.79 -24.15 14.69
C VAL A 24 -5.58 -22.83 15.44
N TRP A 25 -6.50 -22.48 16.34
CA TRP A 25 -6.38 -21.27 17.16
C TRP A 25 -5.19 -21.34 18.12
N THR A 26 -4.98 -22.50 18.75
CA THR A 26 -3.84 -22.71 19.65
C THR A 26 -2.50 -22.57 18.93
N GLU A 27 -2.41 -23.05 17.68
CA GLU A 27 -1.19 -22.96 16.88
C GLU A 27 -0.92 -21.53 16.36
N ILE A 28 -1.98 -20.77 16.06
CA ILE A 28 -1.88 -19.34 15.70
C ILE A 28 -1.35 -18.55 16.91
N ASP A 29 -1.93 -18.75 18.09
CA ASP A 29 -1.52 -18.06 19.32
C ASP A 29 -0.06 -18.37 19.70
N ARG A 30 0.35 -19.63 19.54
CA ARG A 30 1.75 -20.05 19.72
C ARG A 30 2.71 -19.35 18.76
N LYS A 31 2.30 -19.11 17.51
CA LYS A 31 3.12 -18.44 16.48
C LYS A 31 3.14 -16.93 16.62
N LEU A 32 2.03 -16.32 17.08
CA LEU A 32 1.92 -14.89 17.34
C LEU A 32 2.55 -14.46 18.66
N ASN A 33 2.93 -15.40 19.52
CA ASN A 33 3.55 -15.09 20.79
C ASN A 33 4.80 -14.22 20.58
N GLU A 34 4.81 -13.00 21.10
CA GLU A 34 5.85 -11.97 20.87
C GLU A 34 7.21 -12.30 21.51
N PHE A 35 7.28 -13.38 22.30
CA PHE A 35 8.45 -13.75 23.07
C PHE A 35 9.72 -14.00 22.21
N PRO A 36 9.66 -14.72 21.06
CA PRO A 36 10.82 -14.90 20.19
C PRO A 36 11.30 -13.57 19.59
N LEU A 37 10.38 -12.65 19.27
CA LEU A 37 10.71 -11.34 18.72
C LEU A 37 11.41 -10.45 19.77
N LYS A 38 10.88 -10.40 21.00
CA LYS A 38 11.49 -9.66 22.10
C LYS A 38 12.88 -10.21 22.45
N ASN A 39 13.05 -11.52 22.41
CA ASN A 39 14.35 -12.16 22.63
C ASN A 39 15.35 -11.86 21.48
N ALA A 40 14.88 -11.87 20.23
CA ALA A 40 15.71 -11.54 19.07
C ALA A 40 16.14 -10.06 19.06
N LEU A 41 15.25 -9.15 19.48
CA LEU A 41 15.57 -7.73 19.61
C LEU A 41 16.64 -7.47 20.68
N GLY A 42 16.61 -8.22 21.78
CA GLY A 42 17.65 -8.14 22.82
C GLY A 42 19.01 -8.72 22.41
N GLN A 43 19.09 -9.46 21.31
CA GLN A 43 20.32 -10.05 20.78
C GLN A 43 20.93 -9.25 19.63
N LEU A 44 20.30 -8.15 19.21
CA LEU A 44 20.86 -7.28 18.19
C LEU A 44 22.10 -6.57 18.74
N PRO A 45 23.26 -6.70 18.09
CA PRO A 45 24.43 -5.92 18.46
C PRO A 45 24.18 -4.44 18.17
N GLU A 46 24.41 -3.58 19.15
CA GLU A 46 24.52 -2.13 18.96
C GLU A 46 25.84 -1.86 18.22
N PHE A 47 25.85 -2.06 16.91
CA PHE A 47 27.00 -1.75 16.07
C PHE A 47 26.81 -0.36 15.47
N GLU A 48 27.21 0.65 16.22
CA GLU A 48 27.38 1.99 15.66
C GLU A 48 28.73 2.02 14.92
N PRO A 49 28.75 2.39 13.63
CA PRO A 49 30.00 2.47 12.90
C PRO A 49 30.90 3.56 13.49
N ASP A 50 32.19 3.24 13.61
CA ASP A 50 33.22 4.12 14.15
C ASP A 50 33.20 5.50 13.46
N GLU A 51 33.44 6.56 14.23
CA GLU A 51 33.33 7.95 13.78
C GLU A 51 34.28 8.25 12.62
N PHE A 52 35.41 7.54 12.56
CA PHE A 52 36.34 7.57 11.44
C PHE A 52 35.73 7.09 10.11
N VAL A 53 34.79 6.14 10.14
CA VAL A 53 34.09 5.66 8.95
C VAL A 53 33.23 6.78 8.36
N TRP A 54 32.49 7.49 9.21
CA TRP A 54 31.69 8.63 8.79
C TRP A 54 32.55 9.77 8.23
N GLU A 55 33.64 10.10 8.91
CA GLU A 55 34.57 11.14 8.46
C GLU A 55 35.20 10.77 7.11
N SER A 56 35.47 9.49 6.86
CA SER A 56 36.01 9.00 5.58
C SER A 56 35.03 9.13 4.41
N ILE A 57 33.73 9.00 4.68
CA ILE A 57 32.65 9.15 3.70
C ILE A 57 32.47 10.62 3.35
N GLU A 58 32.43 11.49 4.37
CA GLU A 58 32.27 12.94 4.20
C GLU A 58 33.48 13.57 3.48
N ASN A 59 34.69 13.12 3.80
CA ASN A 59 35.91 13.55 3.12
C ASN A 59 35.99 13.06 1.66
N LYS A 60 35.37 11.93 1.31
CA LYS A 60 35.28 11.49 -0.09
C LYS A 60 34.24 12.27 -0.88
N ALA A 61 33.12 12.63 -0.26
CA ALA A 61 32.07 13.43 -0.88
C ALA A 61 32.51 14.88 -1.16
N SER A 62 33.34 15.47 -0.28
CA SER A 62 33.80 16.86 -0.40
C SER A 62 35.00 17.07 -1.34
N ARG A 63 35.71 16.00 -1.74
CA ARG A 63 36.90 16.06 -2.62
C ARG A 63 36.61 16.21 -4.12
N SER A 64 35.39 16.59 -4.53
CA SER A 64 35.08 16.88 -5.94
C SER A 64 35.53 18.27 -6.42
N LYS A 65 36.30 19.02 -5.62
CA LYS A 65 36.97 20.24 -6.10
C LYS A 65 38.29 19.88 -6.78
N LEU A 66 38.22 19.61 -8.09
CA LEU A 66 39.35 19.58 -9.01
C LEU A 66 40.16 20.89 -8.88
N LYS A 67 41.24 20.84 -8.09
CA LYS A 67 42.27 21.88 -8.07
C LYS A 67 43.09 21.74 -9.35
N ASN A 68 43.02 22.77 -10.17
CA ASN A 68 43.82 22.96 -11.38
C ASN A 68 45.31 23.07 -10.98
N THR A 69 46.05 21.96 -11.07
CA THR A 69 47.50 21.93 -10.89
C THR A 69 48.18 21.81 -12.24
N ASN A 70 49.00 22.83 -12.52
CA ASN A 70 49.87 23.04 -13.67
C ASN A 70 50.25 21.78 -14.46
N TRP A 71 49.80 21.80 -15.70
CA TRP A 71 50.14 20.88 -16.79
C TRP A 71 51.60 21.07 -17.19
N TRP A 72 52.52 20.37 -16.52
CA TRP A 72 53.89 20.21 -17.01
C TRP A 72 54.55 18.89 -16.62
N PHE A 73 53.82 17.77 -16.68
CA PHE A 73 54.39 16.42 -16.62
C PHE A 73 53.58 15.41 -17.45
N ALA A 74 53.34 15.70 -18.74
CA ALA A 74 52.50 14.82 -19.60
C ALA A 74 53.16 13.45 -19.91
N ALA A 75 54.49 13.37 -20.00
CA ALA A 75 55.16 12.15 -20.45
C ALA A 75 55.30 11.07 -19.35
N ALA A 76 55.51 11.47 -18.10
CA ALA A 76 55.66 10.52 -16.99
C ALA A 76 54.32 9.91 -16.56
N VAL A 77 53.22 10.65 -16.70
CA VAL A 77 51.86 10.18 -16.37
C VAL A 77 51.40 9.08 -17.34
N LEU A 78 51.79 9.13 -18.62
CA LEU A 78 51.40 8.10 -19.60
C LEU A 78 52.03 6.74 -19.32
N LEU A 79 53.26 6.70 -18.79
CA LEU A 79 53.93 5.43 -18.44
C LEU A 79 53.38 4.81 -17.15
N VAL A 80 53.08 5.62 -16.13
CA VAL A 80 52.49 5.12 -14.88
C VAL A 80 51.01 4.75 -15.08
N ALA A 81 50.27 5.49 -15.92
CA ALA A 81 48.89 5.14 -16.28
C ALA A 81 48.80 3.87 -17.15
N GLY A 82 49.78 3.63 -18.03
CA GLY A 82 49.82 2.40 -18.84
C GLY A 82 50.05 1.14 -18.01
N ILE A 83 50.95 1.21 -17.02
CA ILE A 83 51.25 0.06 -16.14
C ILE A 83 50.16 -0.12 -15.07
N GLY A 84 49.63 0.98 -14.50
CA GLY A 84 48.53 0.93 -13.54
C GLY A 84 47.19 0.53 -14.16
N GLY A 85 46.93 0.92 -15.41
CA GLY A 85 45.71 0.59 -16.14
C GLY A 85 45.55 -0.91 -16.42
N LEU A 86 46.66 -1.62 -16.64
CA LEU A 86 46.64 -3.08 -16.83
C LEU A 86 46.27 -3.85 -15.55
N TRP A 87 46.52 -3.30 -14.37
CA TRP A 87 46.15 -3.93 -13.10
C TRP A 87 44.69 -3.68 -12.71
N ILE A 88 44.11 -2.54 -13.09
CA ILE A 88 42.71 -2.19 -12.82
C ILE A 88 41.75 -2.91 -13.77
N SER A 89 42.25 -3.36 -14.93
CA SER A 89 41.44 -4.09 -15.91
C SER A 89 41.29 -5.60 -15.63
N ARG A 90 41.90 -6.11 -14.55
CA ARG A 90 41.50 -7.42 -14.00
C ARG A 90 40.21 -7.21 -13.22
N GLU A 91 39.10 -7.48 -13.91
CA GLU A 91 37.73 -7.45 -13.41
C GLU A 91 37.63 -8.16 -12.05
N ASN A 92 37.59 -7.35 -10.98
CA ASN A 92 37.01 -7.75 -9.73
C ASN A 92 35.54 -8.06 -10.01
N SER A 93 35.24 -9.35 -10.17
CA SER A 93 33.88 -9.87 -10.10
C SER A 93 33.36 -9.64 -8.68
N ALA A 94 32.89 -8.42 -8.42
CA ALA A 94 32.09 -8.14 -7.24
C ALA A 94 30.88 -9.09 -7.30
N PRO A 95 30.53 -9.78 -6.20
CA PRO A 95 29.35 -10.63 -6.19
C PRO A 95 28.14 -9.78 -6.54
N GLY A 96 27.60 -9.99 -7.74
CA GLY A 96 26.42 -9.29 -8.21
C GLY A 96 25.25 -9.70 -7.34
N ILE A 97 24.84 -8.82 -6.44
CA ILE A 97 23.64 -9.03 -5.62
C ILE A 97 22.47 -8.98 -6.59
N ALA A 98 21.87 -10.14 -6.85
CA ALA A 98 20.65 -10.25 -7.62
C ALA A 98 19.50 -9.69 -6.77
N PHE A 99 19.19 -8.41 -6.96
CA PHE A 99 18.05 -7.78 -6.31
C PHE A 99 16.84 -7.88 -7.23
N SER A 100 15.85 -8.67 -6.84
CA SER A 100 14.55 -8.72 -7.50
C SER A 100 13.65 -7.70 -6.81
N GLN A 101 13.40 -6.57 -7.49
CA GLN A 101 12.34 -5.64 -7.11
C GLN A 101 11.08 -6.04 -7.86
N GLU A 102 10.01 -6.30 -7.12
CA GLU A 102 8.69 -6.32 -7.72
C GLU A 102 8.24 -4.88 -7.94
N LEU A 103 8.15 -4.47 -9.20
CA LEU A 103 7.57 -3.18 -9.57
C LEU A 103 6.08 -3.27 -9.31
N ILE A 104 5.64 -2.72 -8.17
CA ILE A 104 4.22 -2.58 -7.87
C ILE A 104 3.60 -1.69 -8.96
N ASP A 105 2.67 -2.26 -9.73
CA ASP A 105 1.93 -1.52 -10.74
C ASP A 105 1.14 -0.40 -10.03
N LYS A 106 1.43 0.86 -10.37
CA LYS A 106 0.74 2.02 -9.82
C LYS A 106 -0.77 2.01 -10.09
N ARG A 107 -1.25 1.20 -11.04
CA ARG A 107 -2.69 0.97 -11.28
C ARG A 107 -3.34 0.03 -10.26
N LEU A 108 -2.55 -0.82 -9.61
CA LEU A 108 -2.99 -1.72 -8.55
C LEU A 108 -2.85 -1.10 -7.16
N GLN A 109 -2.19 0.05 -7.05
CA GLN A 109 -2.31 0.86 -5.85
C GLN A 109 -3.76 1.34 -5.75
N PRO A 110 -4.44 1.12 -4.62
CA PRO A 110 -5.72 1.75 -4.39
C PRO A 110 -5.48 3.25 -4.47
N GLN A 111 -5.93 3.87 -5.56
CA GLN A 111 -6.00 5.32 -5.62
C GLN A 111 -6.99 5.68 -4.52
N ASN A 112 -6.45 6.20 -3.43
CA ASN A 112 -7.21 6.73 -2.31
C ASN A 112 -8.00 8.01 -2.70
N GLU A 113 -7.96 8.36 -3.99
CA GLU A 113 -8.80 9.40 -4.54
C GLU A 113 -10.21 8.84 -4.71
N GLN A 114 -11.05 9.27 -3.77
CA GLN A 114 -12.50 9.11 -3.71
C GLN A 114 -13.20 9.80 -4.90
N ILE A 115 -12.82 9.46 -6.14
CA ILE A 115 -13.39 10.03 -7.37
C ILE A 115 -14.92 9.85 -7.38
N THR A 116 -15.39 8.72 -6.86
CA THR A 116 -16.81 8.40 -6.70
C THR A 116 -17.52 9.39 -5.78
N ASP A 117 -16.87 9.81 -4.69
CA ASP A 117 -17.47 10.69 -3.67
C ASP A 117 -17.50 12.15 -4.15
N GLU A 118 -16.48 12.59 -4.91
CA GLU A 118 -16.49 13.90 -5.56
C GLU A 118 -17.61 14.01 -6.61
N GLN A 119 -17.84 12.94 -7.38
CA GLN A 119 -18.92 12.89 -8.36
C GLN A 119 -20.29 12.89 -7.69
N TYR A 120 -20.45 12.17 -6.57
CA TYR A 120 -21.66 12.22 -5.76
C TYR A 120 -21.93 13.62 -5.21
N ALA A 121 -20.91 14.32 -4.69
CA ALA A 121 -21.05 15.68 -4.18
C ALA A 121 -21.54 16.66 -5.25
N LYS A 122 -21.02 16.55 -6.49
CA LYS A 122 -21.51 17.32 -7.65
C LYS A 122 -22.96 16.99 -7.96
N LEU A 123 -23.29 15.69 -8.03
CA LEU A 123 -24.65 15.22 -8.31
C LEU A 123 -25.68 15.74 -7.28
N LYS A 124 -25.29 15.71 -5.99
CA LYS A 124 -26.09 16.23 -4.88
C LYS A 124 -26.30 17.75 -5.01
N ALA A 125 -25.27 18.50 -5.39
CA ALA A 125 -25.39 19.94 -5.62
C ALA A 125 -26.32 20.29 -6.79
N TYR A 126 -26.31 19.52 -7.88
CA TYR A 126 -27.29 19.67 -8.97
C TYR A 126 -28.71 19.38 -8.50
N CYS A 127 -28.86 18.38 -7.64
CA CYS A 127 -30.14 18.05 -7.04
C CYS A 127 -30.67 19.22 -6.18
N GLU A 128 -29.85 19.80 -5.30
CA GLU A 128 -30.27 20.92 -4.45
C GLU A 128 -30.66 22.18 -5.25
N ALA A 129 -30.11 22.35 -6.45
CA ALA A 129 -30.48 23.41 -7.38
C ALA A 129 -31.78 23.12 -8.17
N GLU A 130 -32.09 21.85 -8.47
CA GLU A 130 -33.23 21.44 -9.29
C GLU A 130 -34.20 20.50 -8.52
N THR A 131 -35.17 21.14 -7.86
CA THR A 131 -35.97 20.54 -6.77
C THR A 131 -36.87 19.34 -7.14
N THR A 132 -37.15 19.12 -8.42
CA THR A 132 -38.15 18.12 -8.86
C THR A 132 -37.62 16.69 -8.73
N VAL A 133 -36.36 16.44 -9.11
CA VAL A 133 -35.76 15.10 -9.14
C VAL A 133 -35.47 14.57 -7.73
N CYS A 134 -35.03 15.43 -6.80
CA CYS A 134 -34.73 15.05 -5.41
C CYS A 134 -35.97 14.81 -4.53
N SER A 135 -37.14 15.27 -5.00
CA SER A 135 -38.41 14.97 -4.34
C SER A 135 -38.87 13.53 -4.58
N ASN A 136 -38.31 12.86 -5.59
CA ASN A 136 -38.62 11.47 -5.91
C ASN A 136 -38.15 10.53 -4.79
N GLN A 137 -39.07 9.69 -4.30
CA GLN A 137 -38.80 8.71 -3.25
C GLN A 137 -37.69 7.72 -3.63
N ASN A 138 -37.56 7.38 -4.92
CA ASN A 138 -36.53 6.48 -5.41
C ASN A 138 -35.14 7.10 -5.35
N PHE A 139 -35.02 8.38 -5.71
CA PHE A 139 -33.76 9.11 -5.65
C PHE A 139 -33.29 9.25 -4.19
N ARG A 140 -34.18 9.60 -3.26
CA ARG A 140 -33.86 9.67 -1.82
C ARG A 140 -33.43 8.33 -1.23
N ARG A 141 -34.03 7.23 -1.69
CA ARG A 141 -33.62 5.88 -1.28
C ARG A 141 -32.19 5.60 -1.72
N LEU A 142 -31.87 5.85 -2.99
CA LEU A 142 -30.52 5.66 -3.54
C LEU A 142 -29.50 6.59 -2.91
N GLN A 143 -29.90 7.82 -2.57
CA GLN A 143 -29.06 8.75 -1.82
C GLN A 143 -28.69 8.19 -0.44
N HIS A 144 -29.67 7.69 0.31
CA HIS A 144 -29.42 7.07 1.61
C HIS A 144 -28.57 5.79 1.49
N GLU A 145 -28.81 4.99 0.46
CA GLU A 145 -28.04 3.78 0.14
C GLU A 145 -26.57 4.14 -0.14
N TYR A 146 -26.32 5.19 -0.92
CA TYR A 146 -24.99 5.70 -1.19
C TYR A 146 -24.28 6.18 0.09
N GLU A 147 -24.95 7.00 0.92
CA GLU A 147 -24.38 7.51 2.17
C GLU A 147 -24.05 6.37 3.17
N THR A 148 -24.86 5.31 3.16
CA THR A 148 -24.61 4.09 3.95
C THR A 148 -23.35 3.37 3.46
N LEU A 149 -23.22 3.17 2.15
CA LEU A 149 -22.06 2.52 1.54
C LEU A 149 -20.78 3.35 1.74
N GLN A 150 -20.86 4.67 1.65
CA GLN A 150 -19.75 5.57 1.93
C GLN A 150 -19.25 5.40 3.37
N THR A 151 -20.15 5.41 4.34
CA THR A 151 -19.81 5.21 5.76
C THR A 151 -19.14 3.85 5.99
N ALA A 152 -19.64 2.79 5.33
CA ALA A 152 -19.04 1.46 5.41
C ALA A 152 -17.64 1.41 4.79
N ALA A 153 -17.42 2.09 3.66
CA ALA A 153 -16.11 2.21 3.02
C ALA A 153 -15.09 2.92 3.92
N GLU A 154 -15.49 4.01 4.58
CA GLU A 154 -14.66 4.75 5.53
C GLU A 154 -14.25 3.88 6.74
N GLN A 155 -15.19 3.09 7.27
CA GLN A 155 -14.92 2.17 8.38
C GLN A 155 -13.94 1.05 7.97
N LEU A 156 -14.11 0.47 6.77
CA LEU A 156 -13.20 -0.55 6.24
C LEU A 156 -11.80 0.03 6.01
N GLN A 157 -11.72 1.24 5.46
CA GLN A 157 -10.47 1.93 5.24
C GLN A 157 -9.75 2.25 6.56
N GLN A 158 -10.48 2.68 7.59
CA GLN A 158 -9.93 2.92 8.92
C GLN A 158 -9.41 1.62 9.57
N ALA A 159 -10.13 0.51 9.40
CA ALA A 159 -9.73 -0.80 9.90
C ALA A 159 -8.49 -1.37 9.18
N MET A 160 -8.31 -1.06 7.89
CA MET A 160 -7.15 -1.47 7.10
C MET A 160 -5.85 -0.75 7.51
N GLY A 161 -5.93 0.44 8.13
CA GLY A 161 -4.77 1.23 8.56
C GLY A 161 -3.86 1.68 7.41
N GLU A 162 -2.65 2.17 7.72
CA GLU A 162 -1.67 2.58 6.68
C GLU A 162 -1.06 1.39 5.92
N TYR A 163 -1.06 0.22 6.55
CA TYR A 163 -0.47 -1.00 6.01
C TYR A 163 -1.62 -1.95 5.78
N ASN A 164 -2.11 -2.02 4.53
CA ASN A 164 -3.17 -2.91 4.03
C ASN A 164 -2.82 -4.40 4.30
N THR A 165 -2.90 -4.80 5.55
CA THR A 165 -2.33 -6.04 6.09
C THR A 165 -3.31 -7.20 5.99
N GLU A 166 -4.60 -6.91 5.80
CA GLU A 166 -5.65 -7.92 5.72
C GLU A 166 -6.28 -8.00 4.32
N PRO A 167 -5.99 -9.05 3.53
CA PRO A 167 -6.46 -9.17 2.15
C PRO A 167 -7.98 -9.35 2.05
N GLU A 168 -8.65 -9.81 3.12
CA GLU A 168 -10.10 -9.92 3.15
C GLU A 168 -10.78 -8.55 3.22
N LEU A 169 -10.26 -7.62 4.03
CA LEU A 169 -10.80 -6.26 4.13
C LEU A 169 -10.64 -5.50 2.82
N VAL A 170 -9.50 -5.67 2.13
CA VAL A 170 -9.28 -5.07 0.80
C VAL A 170 -10.30 -5.58 -0.23
N ARG A 171 -10.61 -6.89 -0.20
CA ARG A 171 -11.66 -7.45 -1.07
C ARG A 171 -13.02 -6.87 -0.74
N GLN A 172 -13.39 -6.79 0.54
CA GLN A 172 -14.67 -6.21 0.97
C GLN A 172 -14.78 -4.74 0.57
N PHE A 173 -13.71 -3.96 0.77
CA PHE A 173 -13.65 -2.57 0.34
C PHE A 173 -13.87 -2.42 -1.17
N SER A 174 -13.22 -3.27 -1.98
CA SER A 174 -13.41 -3.25 -3.44
C SER A 174 -14.85 -3.56 -3.88
N VAL A 175 -15.56 -4.41 -3.13
CA VAL A 175 -16.97 -4.70 -3.37
C VAL A 175 -17.83 -3.48 -3.07
N VAL A 176 -17.60 -2.83 -1.93
CA VAL A 176 -18.32 -1.61 -1.51
C VAL A 176 -18.10 -0.47 -2.50
N GLU A 177 -16.87 -0.24 -2.96
CA GLU A 177 -16.57 0.81 -3.96
C GLU A 177 -17.28 0.57 -5.30
N ARG A 178 -17.39 -0.70 -5.73
CA ARG A 178 -18.15 -1.05 -6.93
C ARG A 178 -19.65 -0.79 -6.75
N GLU A 179 -20.20 -1.12 -5.59
CA GLU A 179 -21.62 -0.85 -5.27
C GLU A 179 -21.92 0.65 -5.22
N LYS A 180 -21.00 1.46 -4.66
CA LYS A 180 -21.10 2.93 -4.71
C LYS A 180 -21.16 3.45 -6.14
N ALA A 181 -20.33 2.92 -7.04
CA ALA A 181 -20.33 3.31 -8.44
C ALA A 181 -21.64 2.90 -9.18
N GLU A 182 -22.21 1.74 -8.84
CA GLU A 182 -23.48 1.29 -9.40
C GLU A 182 -24.65 2.17 -8.95
N VAL A 183 -24.74 2.46 -7.64
CA VAL A 183 -25.75 3.37 -7.07
C VAL A 183 -25.62 4.76 -7.68
N LEU A 184 -24.41 5.29 -7.81
CA LEU A 184 -24.17 6.59 -8.41
C LEU A 184 -24.61 6.65 -9.89
N ASN A 185 -24.38 5.59 -10.65
CA ASN A 185 -24.84 5.49 -12.04
C ASN A 185 -26.37 5.47 -12.13
N GLU A 186 -27.05 4.72 -11.27
CA GLU A 186 -28.51 4.74 -11.18
C GLU A 186 -29.05 6.11 -10.79
N MET A 187 -28.40 6.81 -9.86
CA MET A 187 -28.72 8.19 -9.52
C MET A 187 -28.58 9.12 -10.74
N ALA A 188 -27.49 9.00 -11.50
CA ALA A 188 -27.23 9.80 -12.69
C ALA A 188 -28.24 9.58 -13.82
N LYS A 189 -28.80 8.36 -13.96
CA LYS A 189 -29.84 8.07 -14.97
C LYS A 189 -31.20 8.73 -14.68
N MET A 190 -31.42 9.19 -13.45
CA MET A 190 -32.70 9.80 -13.03
C MET A 190 -32.71 11.33 -13.14
N ILE A 191 -31.58 11.93 -13.54
CA ILE A 191 -31.39 13.37 -13.74
C ILE A 191 -31.30 13.64 -15.24
#